data_AF-V9L060-F1
#
_entry.id   AF-V9L060-F1
#
_cell.length_a   1.000
_cell.length_b   1.000
_cell.length_c   1.000
_cell.angle_alpha   90.00
_cell.angle_beta   90.00
_cell.angle_gamma   90.00
#
_symmetry.space_group_name_H-M   'P 1'
#
loop_
_entity.id
_entity.type
_entity.pdbx_description
1 polymer ?
#
loop_
_entity_poly.entity_id
_entity_poly.type
_entity_poly.pdbx_seq_one_letter_code
_entity_poly.pdbx_strand_id
1 'polypeptide(L)'
;MYSAQEDIPTAAKGFPELDRYDPPERNDLSRGRNSGEKWSADMWRLGCLIWEVFNGSLPRSASLRSLGKIPKALVPHYCELVGANPKIRPNPARFLLNCRGPKGFMNNGFVETNLFLEEIQIKEPSERQKFFQELSSHLDTFPEDFCRHKILPQLLTAFEFGSAGAVILTPLFKVGKFLSAEEYQQKIIPVVVKMFSSTDRAMRIRLLQQMEHFIQYLNESTVNNQIFPHVVHGFTDTNPAIREQTVKSMLLLAPKLNDANLNVELMKHFARLQTKDDQGPIRCNTTVCLGKISSYLNVNTRQRVLISAFARATKHRYDTSRGAGGV
;
A
#
# COMPACT_ATOMS: atom_id res chain seq x y z
N MET A 1 57.75 55.68 16.23
CA MET A 1 56.91 55.95 15.06
C MET A 1 56.88 54.68 14.22
N TYR A 2 55.66 54.23 13.92
CA TYR A 2 55.27 53.14 13.01
C TYR A 2 55.61 51.69 13.38
N SER A 3 54.56 51.07 13.92
CA SER A 3 54.36 49.63 14.15
C SER A 3 54.41 48.86 12.83
N ALA A 4 55.12 47.73 12.83
CA ALA A 4 54.96 46.69 11.85
C ALA A 4 53.52 46.15 11.96
N GLN A 5 52.81 46.14 10.83
CA GLN A 5 51.49 45.55 10.72
C GLN A 5 51.71 44.14 10.17
N GLU A 6 51.79 43.16 11.07
CA GLU A 6 51.74 41.75 10.70
C GLU A 6 50.34 41.46 10.13
N ASP A 7 50.28 41.09 8.87
CA ASP A 7 49.08 40.53 8.24
C ASP A 7 48.76 39.20 8.90
N ILE A 8 47.89 39.24 9.92
CA ILE A 8 47.33 38.05 10.55
C ILE A 8 46.42 37.38 9.52
N PRO A 9 46.69 36.12 9.09
CA PRO A 9 45.75 35.39 8.26
C PRO A 9 44.44 35.26 9.02
N THR A 10 43.36 35.78 8.44
CA THR A 10 42.04 35.68 9.05
C THR A 10 41.71 34.20 9.15
N ALA A 11 41.74 33.65 10.36
CA ALA A 11 41.43 32.24 10.62
C ALA A 11 40.08 31.92 9.97
N ALA A 12 40.10 31.02 8.98
CA ALA A 12 38.88 30.57 8.33
C ALA A 12 37.97 29.96 9.40
N LYS A 13 36.90 30.66 9.76
CA LYS A 13 35.87 30.12 10.65
C LYS A 13 35.18 28.97 9.92
N GLY A 14 35.54 27.74 10.24
CA GLY A 14 34.97 26.54 9.66
C GLY A 14 35.58 25.27 10.21
N PHE A 15 34.86 24.15 10.04
CA PHE A 15 35.41 22.82 10.27
C PHE A 15 36.18 22.40 9.01
N PRO A 16 37.51 22.16 9.07
CA PRO A 16 38.31 21.84 7.88
C PRO A 16 37.80 20.63 7.07
N GLU A 17 37.11 19.71 7.75
CA GLU A 17 36.46 18.54 7.13
C GLU A 17 35.37 18.93 6.12
N LEU A 18 34.80 20.13 6.25
CA LEU A 18 33.74 20.64 5.37
C LEU A 18 34.27 21.37 4.14
N ASP A 19 35.56 21.70 4.10
CA ASP A 19 36.18 22.44 2.98
C ASP A 19 36.07 21.65 1.66
N ARG A 20 35.99 20.32 1.74
CA ARG A 20 35.76 19.45 0.57
C ARG A 20 34.43 19.71 -0.14
N TYR A 21 33.46 20.31 0.54
CA TYR A 21 32.15 20.67 0.00
C TYR A 21 32.09 22.13 -0.49
N ASP A 22 33.16 22.90 -0.32
CA ASP A 22 33.15 24.29 -0.72
C ASP A 22 33.20 24.45 -2.24
N PRO A 23 32.44 25.41 -2.77
CA PRO A 23 32.44 25.67 -4.20
C PRO A 23 33.76 26.35 -4.61
N PRO A 24 34.20 26.16 -5.87
CA PRO A 24 35.52 26.63 -6.32
C PRO A 24 35.69 28.15 -6.18
N GLU A 25 34.62 28.92 -6.34
CA GLU A 25 34.66 30.39 -6.22
C GLU A 25 34.84 30.90 -4.79
N ARG A 26 34.69 30.06 -3.76
CA ARG A 26 34.95 30.45 -2.36
C ARG A 26 36.45 30.57 -2.07
N ASN A 27 37.27 29.81 -2.79
CA ASN A 27 38.73 29.81 -2.64
C ASN A 27 39.42 30.78 -3.61
N ASP A 28 38.65 31.44 -4.49
CA ASP A 28 39.17 32.37 -5.49
C ASP A 28 39.20 33.81 -4.93
N LEU A 29 40.33 34.19 -4.33
CA LEU A 29 40.58 35.52 -3.76
C LEU A 29 40.54 36.65 -4.82
N SER A 30 40.59 36.31 -6.11
CA SER A 30 40.58 37.29 -7.22
C SER A 30 39.17 37.74 -7.61
N ARG A 31 38.14 36.94 -7.28
CA ARG A 31 36.74 37.26 -7.55
C ARG A 31 36.13 37.82 -6.27
N GLY A 32 35.86 39.12 -6.25
CA GLY A 32 35.19 39.77 -5.13
C GLY A 32 33.90 39.06 -4.69
N ARG A 33 33.37 39.41 -3.50
CA ARG A 33 32.22 38.77 -2.80
C ARG A 33 30.93 38.51 -3.63
N ASN A 34 30.84 38.95 -4.88
CA ASN A 34 29.75 38.72 -5.84
C ASN A 34 30.16 37.81 -7.00
N SER A 35 30.71 36.63 -6.71
CA SER A 35 31.21 35.70 -7.72
C SER A 35 30.09 34.91 -8.45
N GLY A 36 28.86 34.89 -7.93
CA GLY A 36 27.73 34.14 -8.50
C GLY A 36 26.37 34.64 -8.02
N GLU A 37 25.33 33.86 -8.32
CA GLU A 37 23.96 34.11 -7.83
C GLU A 37 23.83 33.69 -6.36
N LYS A 38 22.81 34.20 -5.67
CA LYS A 38 22.59 33.94 -4.23
C LYS A 38 22.47 32.45 -3.89
N TRP A 39 21.99 31.63 -4.83
CA TRP A 39 21.82 30.18 -4.67
C TRP A 39 23.05 29.37 -5.12
N SER A 40 24.03 29.96 -5.81
CA SER A 40 25.08 29.20 -6.50
C SER A 40 25.89 28.29 -5.57
N ALA A 41 26.20 28.75 -4.35
CA ALA A 41 26.93 27.96 -3.37
C ALA A 41 26.09 26.79 -2.83
N ASP A 42 24.80 27.02 -2.56
CA ASP A 42 23.89 25.98 -2.07
C ASP A 42 23.65 24.90 -3.13
N MET A 43 23.50 25.30 -4.39
CA MET A 43 23.30 24.36 -5.50
C MET A 43 24.55 23.49 -5.75
N TRP A 44 25.75 24.05 -5.56
CA TRP A 44 26.98 23.25 -5.57
C TRP A 44 26.97 22.19 -4.46
N ARG A 45 26.61 22.58 -3.24
CA ARG A 45 26.52 21.68 -2.08
C ARG A 45 25.43 20.61 -2.25
N LEU A 46 24.32 20.96 -2.90
CA LEU A 46 23.32 19.97 -3.34
C LEU A 46 23.93 18.96 -4.33
N GLY A 47 24.77 19.43 -5.25
CA GLY A 47 25.56 18.56 -6.13
C GLY A 47 26.44 17.59 -5.34
N CYS A 48 27.20 18.10 -4.36
CA CYS A 48 27.98 17.25 -3.47
C CYS A 48 27.14 16.19 -2.76
N LEU A 49 25.98 16.59 -2.20
CA LEU A 49 25.05 15.69 -1.53
C LEU A 49 24.53 14.60 -2.48
N ILE A 50 24.10 14.97 -3.69
CA ILE A 50 23.67 14.01 -4.71
C ILE A 50 24.78 13.01 -5.01
N TRP A 51 26.02 13.46 -5.15
CA TRP A 51 27.15 12.57 -5.38
C TRP A 51 27.32 11.58 -4.21
N GLU A 52 27.23 12.05 -2.97
CA GLU A 52 27.38 11.19 -1.79
C GLU A 52 26.25 10.17 -1.64
N VAL A 53 25.01 10.55 -1.94
CA VAL A 53 23.85 9.64 -1.91
C VAL A 53 24.08 8.42 -2.79
N PHE A 54 24.74 8.58 -3.94
CA PHE A 54 24.98 7.47 -4.87
C PHE A 54 26.35 6.80 -4.70
N ASN A 55 27.37 7.51 -4.21
CA ASN A 55 28.75 7.04 -4.20
C ASN A 55 29.36 6.86 -2.79
N GLY A 56 28.66 7.24 -1.72
CA GLY A 56 29.17 7.24 -0.36
C GLY A 56 29.92 8.54 -0.02
N SER A 57 30.67 8.56 1.10
CA SER A 57 31.32 9.80 1.56
C SER A 57 32.29 10.39 0.53
N LEU A 58 32.21 11.69 0.30
CA LEU A 58 33.03 12.44 -0.64
C LEU A 58 34.47 12.55 -0.10
N PRO A 59 35.47 11.92 -0.74
CA PRO A 59 36.83 11.96 -0.23
C PRO A 59 37.51 13.32 -0.49
N ARG A 60 37.23 13.94 -1.64
CA ARG A 60 37.80 15.23 -2.07
C ARG A 60 36.93 15.85 -3.17
N SER A 61 36.96 17.18 -3.30
CA SER A 61 36.16 17.92 -4.29
C SER A 61 36.42 17.51 -5.75
N ALA A 62 37.64 17.08 -6.07
CA ALA A 62 37.99 16.60 -7.41
C ALA A 62 37.19 15.34 -7.84
N SER A 63 36.68 14.55 -6.89
CA SER A 63 35.90 13.34 -7.15
C SER A 63 34.51 13.63 -7.74
N LEU A 64 34.02 14.87 -7.66
CA LEU A 64 32.76 15.28 -8.30
C LEU A 64 32.81 15.15 -9.83
N ARG A 65 34.00 15.06 -10.43
CA ARG A 65 34.16 14.80 -11.87
C ARG A 65 33.88 13.34 -12.26
N SER A 66 34.00 12.41 -11.31
CA SER A 66 33.69 11.00 -11.53
C SER A 66 32.24 10.72 -11.15
N LEU A 67 31.37 10.51 -12.15
CA LEU A 67 29.93 10.34 -11.96
C LEU A 67 29.55 9.12 -11.10
N GLY A 68 30.36 8.06 -11.15
CA GLY A 68 30.12 6.83 -10.38
C GLY A 68 28.75 6.22 -10.65
N LYS A 69 27.95 6.06 -9.59
CA LYS A 69 26.62 5.41 -9.62
C LYS A 69 25.45 6.39 -9.81
N ILE A 70 25.71 7.65 -10.16
CA ILE A 70 24.64 8.63 -10.41
C ILE A 70 23.77 8.16 -11.59
N PRO A 71 22.43 8.08 -11.45
CA PRO A 71 21.53 7.65 -12.52
C PRO A 71 21.63 8.52 -13.78
N LYS A 72 21.63 7.89 -14.96
CA LYS A 72 21.79 8.58 -16.25
C LYS A 72 20.82 9.76 -16.46
N ALA A 73 19.59 9.64 -15.99
CA ALA A 73 18.58 10.70 -16.07
C ALA A 73 18.89 11.92 -15.18
N LEU A 74 19.72 11.77 -14.15
CA LEU A 74 20.12 12.85 -13.25
C LEU A 74 21.47 13.49 -13.64
N VAL A 75 22.31 12.78 -14.39
CA VAL A 75 23.66 13.23 -14.77
C VAL A 75 23.70 14.64 -15.38
N PRO A 76 22.84 15.02 -16.37
CA PRO A 76 22.89 16.35 -16.95
C PRO A 76 22.66 17.45 -15.92
N HIS A 77 21.68 17.26 -15.05
CA HIS A 77 21.34 18.22 -13.99
C HIS A 77 22.41 18.25 -12.90
N TYR A 78 22.98 17.10 -12.53
CA TYR A 78 24.11 17.04 -11.61
C TYR A 78 25.31 17.86 -12.13
N CYS A 79 25.67 17.72 -13.40
CA CYS A 79 26.78 18.48 -13.99
C CYS A 79 26.55 20.00 -13.97
N GLU A 80 25.30 20.45 -14.10
CA GLU A 80 24.94 21.86 -13.95
C GLU A 80 25.17 22.35 -12.50
N LEU A 81 24.91 21.52 -11.49
CA LEU A 81 25.11 21.86 -10.07
C LEU A 81 26.59 22.01 -9.72
N VAL A 82 27.42 21.07 -10.14
CA VAL A 82 28.87 21.05 -9.86
C VAL A 82 29.69 21.77 -10.94
N GLY A 83 29.05 22.65 -11.71
CA GLY A 83 29.70 23.48 -12.72
C GLY A 83 30.64 24.51 -12.08
N ALA A 84 31.84 24.68 -12.66
CA ALA A 84 32.84 25.63 -12.17
C ALA A 84 32.40 27.11 -12.28
N ASN A 85 31.49 27.43 -13.22
CA ASN A 85 30.94 28.77 -13.36
C ASN A 85 29.67 28.90 -12.49
N PRO A 86 29.70 29.66 -11.39
CA PRO A 86 28.56 29.78 -10.48
C PRO A 86 27.35 30.49 -11.10
N LYS A 87 27.52 31.33 -12.13
CA LYS A 87 26.43 32.10 -12.77
C LYS A 87 25.46 31.24 -13.59
N ILE A 88 25.91 30.07 -14.06
CA ILE A 88 25.10 29.17 -14.88
C ILE A 88 24.40 28.09 -14.05
N ARG A 89 24.70 27.98 -12.75
CA ARG A 89 24.06 26.99 -11.87
C ARG A 89 22.56 27.33 -11.75
N PRO A 90 21.65 26.37 -11.98
CA PRO A 90 20.22 26.62 -11.96
C PRO A 90 19.78 27.02 -10.55
N ASN A 91 18.77 27.88 -10.44
CA ASN A 91 18.11 28.09 -9.14
C ASN A 91 17.36 26.80 -8.72
N PRO A 92 17.03 26.64 -7.42
CA PRO A 92 16.38 25.43 -6.91
C PRO A 92 15.08 25.06 -7.64
N ALA A 93 14.23 26.04 -7.95
CA ALA A 93 12.96 25.81 -8.64
C ALA A 93 13.18 25.27 -10.06
N ARG A 94 14.15 25.81 -10.80
CA ARG A 94 14.51 25.35 -12.15
C ARG A 94 15.11 23.95 -12.12
N PHE A 95 15.96 23.65 -11.14
CA PHE A 95 16.52 22.30 -10.97
C PHE A 95 15.40 21.26 -10.75
N LEU A 96 14.46 21.55 -9.85
CA LEU A 96 13.32 20.66 -9.57
C LEU A 96 12.41 20.50 -10.79
N LEU A 97 12.10 21.58 -11.51
CA LEU A 97 11.30 21.54 -12.73
C LEU A 97 11.94 20.64 -13.78
N ASN A 98 13.24 20.79 -14.01
CA ASN A 98 13.99 19.97 -14.97
C ASN A 98 14.00 18.50 -14.55
N CYS A 99 14.28 18.20 -13.27
CA CYS A 99 14.32 16.83 -12.76
C CYS A 99 12.96 16.12 -12.76
N ARG A 100 11.86 16.88 -12.73
CA ARG A 100 10.47 16.38 -12.79
C ARG A 100 9.88 16.39 -14.20
N GLY A 101 10.63 16.84 -15.21
CA GLY A 101 10.19 16.82 -16.61
C GLY A 101 9.98 15.39 -17.14
N PRO A 102 9.46 15.23 -18.38
CA PRO A 102 9.31 13.92 -19.01
C PRO A 102 10.64 13.16 -19.03
N LYS A 103 10.63 11.89 -18.57
CA LYS A 103 11.83 11.04 -18.41
C LYS A 103 12.87 11.57 -17.40
N GLY A 104 12.52 12.56 -16.58
CA GLY A 104 13.37 13.07 -15.51
C GLY A 104 13.48 12.09 -14.35
N PHE A 105 14.58 12.18 -13.59
CA PHE A 105 14.85 11.27 -12.47
C PHE A 105 13.79 11.34 -11.35
N MET A 106 13.26 12.54 -11.08
CA MET A 106 12.24 12.78 -10.04
C MET A 106 10.81 12.67 -10.58
N ASN A 107 10.64 12.23 -11.83
CA ASN A 107 9.34 11.95 -12.42
C ASN A 107 9.02 10.45 -12.27
N ASN A 108 8.52 10.07 -11.09
CA ASN A 108 8.17 8.70 -10.76
C ASN A 108 7.03 8.65 -9.74
N GLY A 109 6.33 7.51 -9.68
CA GLY A 109 5.16 7.33 -8.82
C GLY A 109 5.43 7.49 -7.32
N PHE A 110 6.66 7.27 -6.86
CA PHE A 110 7.04 7.51 -5.46
C PHE A 110 7.02 9.00 -5.11
N VAL A 111 7.66 9.83 -5.94
CA VAL A 111 7.67 11.29 -5.75
C VAL A 111 6.27 11.87 -5.88
N GLU A 112 5.51 11.44 -6.90
CA GLU A 112 4.12 11.89 -7.10
C GLU A 112 3.23 11.52 -5.90
N THR A 113 3.34 10.28 -5.42
CA THR A 113 2.59 9.83 -4.23
C THR A 113 2.98 10.65 -3.01
N ASN A 114 4.28 10.86 -2.76
CA ASN A 114 4.73 11.63 -1.61
C ASN A 114 4.20 13.07 -1.64
N LEU A 115 4.27 13.74 -2.79
CA LEU A 115 3.72 15.10 -2.94
C LEU A 115 2.20 15.13 -2.75
N PHE A 116 1.47 14.15 -3.27
CA PHE A 116 0.02 14.06 -3.06
C PHE A 116 -0.34 13.90 -1.58
N LEU A 117 0.42 13.09 -0.83
CA LEU A 117 0.19 12.88 0.60
C LEU A 117 0.43 14.14 1.44
N GLU A 118 1.43 14.95 1.10
CA GLU A 118 1.69 16.22 1.80
C GLU A 118 0.52 17.22 1.62
N GLU A 119 -0.21 17.14 0.51
CA GLU A 119 -1.37 17.99 0.22
C GLU A 119 -2.73 17.30 0.47
N ILE A 120 -2.75 16.05 0.97
CA ILE A 120 -3.97 15.22 0.96
C ILE A 120 -5.16 15.87 1.68
N GLN A 121 -4.91 16.66 2.73
CA GLN A 121 -5.94 17.30 3.55
C GLN A 121 -6.68 18.43 2.81
N ILE A 122 -6.07 19.01 1.77
CA ILE A 122 -6.70 20.05 0.93
C ILE A 122 -7.21 19.50 -0.40
N LYS A 123 -7.02 18.20 -0.69
CA LYS A 123 -7.58 17.54 -1.89
C LYS A 123 -9.07 17.29 -1.75
N GLU A 124 -9.76 17.27 -2.88
CA GLU A 124 -11.18 16.94 -2.93
C GLU A 124 -11.43 15.44 -2.65
N PRO A 125 -12.61 15.04 -2.13
CA PRO A 125 -12.92 13.63 -1.85
C PRO A 125 -12.76 12.70 -3.06
N SER A 126 -13.11 13.16 -4.27
CA SER A 126 -12.97 12.40 -5.51
C SER A 126 -11.50 12.17 -5.89
N GLU A 127 -10.64 13.17 -5.68
CA GLU A 127 -9.20 13.04 -5.90
C GLU A 127 -8.57 12.04 -4.93
N ARG A 128 -8.95 12.12 -3.64
CA ARG A 128 -8.50 11.15 -2.61
C ARG A 128 -8.91 9.73 -2.96
N GLN A 129 -10.15 9.54 -3.38
CA GLN A 129 -10.67 8.22 -3.77
C GLN A 129 -9.88 7.66 -4.97
N LYS A 130 -9.65 8.47 -6.00
CA LYS A 130 -8.84 8.07 -7.17
C LYS A 130 -7.42 7.72 -6.76
N PHE A 131 -6.79 8.54 -5.92
CA PHE A 131 -5.46 8.28 -5.40
C PHE A 131 -5.37 6.91 -4.70
N PHE A 132 -6.27 6.62 -3.75
CA PHE A 132 -6.24 5.32 -3.04
C PHE A 132 -6.52 4.12 -3.95
N GLN A 133 -7.34 4.31 -4.99
CA GLN A 133 -7.59 3.28 -6.00
C GLN A 133 -6.32 2.95 -6.81
N GLU A 134 -5.53 3.96 -7.18
CA GLU A 134 -4.30 3.81 -7.97
C GLU A 134 -3.09 3.42 -7.11
N LEU A 135 -3.10 3.77 -5.81
CA LEU A 135 -1.98 3.57 -4.88
C LEU A 135 -1.46 2.13 -4.87
N SER A 136 -2.36 1.15 -4.91
CA SER A 136 -1.99 -0.28 -4.86
C SER A 136 -1.03 -0.72 -5.97
N SER A 137 -1.07 -0.06 -7.13
CA SER A 137 -0.20 -0.39 -8.27
C SER A 137 1.25 0.05 -8.06
N HIS A 138 1.49 1.00 -7.15
CA HIS A 138 2.81 1.57 -6.90
C HIS A 138 3.50 1.03 -5.64
N LEU A 139 2.71 0.56 -4.65
CA LEU A 139 3.21 0.17 -3.33
C LEU A 139 4.33 -0.87 -3.35
N ASP A 140 4.35 -1.78 -4.33
CA ASP A 140 5.37 -2.84 -4.40
C ASP A 140 6.77 -2.30 -4.74
N THR A 141 6.88 -1.05 -5.20
CA THR A 141 8.14 -0.38 -5.53
C THR A 141 8.62 0.61 -4.47
N PHE A 142 7.81 0.85 -3.43
CA PHE A 142 8.09 1.87 -2.42
C PHE A 142 8.94 1.31 -1.27
N PRO A 143 9.80 2.14 -0.65
CA PRO A 143 10.52 1.77 0.56
C PRO A 143 9.58 1.33 1.68
N GLU A 144 9.94 0.27 2.39
CA GLU A 144 9.13 -0.31 3.47
C GLU A 144 8.79 0.72 4.56
N ASP A 145 9.79 1.48 5.02
CA ASP A 145 9.59 2.50 6.06
C ASP A 145 8.62 3.61 5.62
N PHE A 146 8.63 3.96 4.33
CA PHE A 146 7.68 4.93 3.79
C PHE A 146 6.25 4.35 3.82
N CYS A 147 6.08 3.09 3.43
CA CYS A 147 4.80 2.41 3.53
C CYS A 147 4.30 2.34 4.98
N ARG A 148 5.17 1.96 5.92
CA ARG A 148 4.85 1.80 7.35
C ARG A 148 4.53 3.13 8.05
N HIS A 149 5.33 4.17 7.79
CA HIS A 149 5.29 5.40 8.59
C HIS A 149 4.60 6.58 7.89
N LYS A 150 4.43 6.55 6.58
CA LYS A 150 3.71 7.61 5.82
C LYS A 150 2.41 7.11 5.21
N ILE A 151 2.40 5.96 4.53
CA ILE A 151 1.18 5.45 3.86
C ILE A 151 0.16 4.89 4.86
N LEU A 152 0.58 3.99 5.75
CA LEU A 152 -0.34 3.33 6.68
C LEU A 152 -1.16 4.32 7.51
N PRO A 153 -0.58 5.35 8.16
CA PRO A 153 -1.37 6.32 8.91
C PRO A 153 -2.45 6.99 8.06
N GLN A 154 -2.14 7.33 6.81
CA GLN A 154 -3.09 7.99 5.90
C GLN A 154 -4.24 7.04 5.49
N LEU A 155 -3.97 5.76 5.30
CA LEU A 155 -5.01 4.75 5.05
C LEU A 155 -5.94 4.58 6.25
N LEU A 156 -5.37 4.54 7.46
CA LEU A 156 -6.15 4.41 8.71
C LEU A 156 -7.01 5.65 8.94
N THR A 157 -6.47 6.86 8.77
CA THR A 157 -7.21 8.12 8.84
C THR A 157 -8.31 8.17 7.79
N ALA A 158 -8.02 7.81 6.54
CA ALA A 158 -9.01 7.81 5.46
C ALA A 158 -10.19 6.86 5.74
N PHE A 159 -9.91 5.72 6.40
CA PHE A 159 -10.93 4.79 6.87
C PHE A 159 -11.77 5.39 8.01
N GLU A 160 -11.12 5.94 9.03
CA GLU A 160 -11.77 6.44 10.24
C GLU A 160 -12.80 7.54 9.94
N PHE A 161 -12.44 8.45 9.04
CA PHE A 161 -13.29 9.56 8.61
C PHE A 161 -14.20 9.22 7.42
N GLY A 162 -14.28 7.95 7.02
CA GLY A 162 -15.25 7.46 6.02
C GLY A 162 -15.02 7.95 4.59
N SER A 163 -13.87 8.55 4.29
CA SER A 163 -13.61 9.23 3.02
C SER A 163 -13.23 8.32 1.85
N ALA A 164 -12.92 7.04 2.11
CA ALA A 164 -12.29 6.19 1.10
C ALA A 164 -12.96 4.81 0.87
N GLY A 165 -14.07 4.49 1.57
CA GLY A 165 -14.87 3.30 1.30
C GLY A 165 -14.06 1.99 1.19
N ALA A 166 -14.39 1.16 0.20
CA ALA A 166 -13.74 -0.14 0.00
C ALA A 166 -12.42 -0.08 -0.81
N VAL A 167 -12.03 1.09 -1.35
CA VAL A 167 -10.83 1.21 -2.20
C VAL A 167 -9.52 1.12 -1.41
N ILE A 168 -9.57 1.39 -0.11
CA ILE A 168 -8.40 1.30 0.78
C ILE A 168 -8.05 -0.12 1.22
N LEU A 169 -8.89 -1.12 0.96
CA LEU A 169 -8.67 -2.49 1.42
C LEU A 169 -7.38 -3.09 0.85
N THR A 170 -7.24 -3.04 -0.47
CA THR A 170 -6.07 -3.58 -1.17
C THR A 170 -4.77 -2.88 -0.74
N PRO A 171 -4.66 -1.53 -0.70
CA PRO A 171 -3.45 -0.89 -0.23
C PRO A 171 -3.20 -1.17 1.26
N LEU A 172 -4.24 -1.24 2.10
CA LEU A 172 -4.11 -1.56 3.52
C LEU A 172 -3.48 -2.95 3.73
N PHE A 173 -3.95 -3.98 3.02
CA PHE A 173 -3.40 -5.33 3.14
C PHE A 173 -2.00 -5.45 2.52
N LYS A 174 -1.70 -4.72 1.44
CA LYS A 174 -0.33 -4.65 0.90
C LYS A 174 0.65 -4.07 1.92
N VAL A 175 0.31 -2.92 2.50
CA VAL A 175 1.15 -2.30 3.53
C VAL A 175 1.22 -3.15 4.79
N GLY A 176 0.12 -3.86 5.12
CA GLY A 176 0.07 -4.81 6.22
C GLY A 176 1.12 -5.92 6.15
N LYS A 177 1.60 -6.30 4.95
CA LYS A 177 2.67 -7.31 4.80
C LYS A 177 4.01 -6.87 5.38
N PHE A 178 4.21 -5.56 5.54
CA PHE A 178 5.41 -4.99 6.16
C PHE A 178 5.30 -4.94 7.68
N LEU A 179 4.16 -5.29 8.27
CA LEU A 179 3.94 -5.23 9.71
C LEU A 179 4.31 -6.55 10.39
N SER A 180 4.81 -6.46 11.63
CA SER A 180 4.87 -7.65 12.48
C SER A 180 3.47 -8.17 12.79
N ALA A 181 3.35 -9.43 13.23
CA ALA A 181 2.05 -10.01 13.58
C ALA A 181 1.34 -9.21 14.69
N GLU A 182 2.09 -8.69 15.67
CA GLU A 182 1.56 -7.86 16.74
C GLU A 182 1.06 -6.51 16.22
N GLU A 183 1.84 -5.83 15.38
CA GLU A 183 1.40 -4.58 14.76
C GLU A 183 0.17 -4.77 13.86
N TYR A 184 0.12 -5.88 13.14
CA TYR A 184 -1.04 -6.23 12.30
C TYR A 184 -2.30 -6.43 13.15
N GLN A 185 -2.17 -7.14 14.27
CA GLN A 185 -3.26 -7.31 15.25
C GLN A 185 -3.75 -5.98 15.79
N GLN A 186 -2.84 -5.08 16.16
CA GLN A 186 -3.20 -3.81 16.79
C GLN A 186 -3.75 -2.78 15.80
N LYS A 187 -3.20 -2.72 14.57
CA LYS A 187 -3.50 -1.65 13.62
C LYS A 187 -4.51 -2.05 12.53
N ILE A 188 -4.45 -3.30 12.05
CA ILE A 188 -5.23 -3.73 10.87
C ILE A 188 -6.50 -4.49 11.27
N ILE A 189 -6.44 -5.37 12.27
CA ILE A 189 -7.60 -6.19 12.65
C ILE A 189 -8.81 -5.36 13.13
N PRO A 190 -8.65 -4.29 13.96
CA PRO A 190 -9.78 -3.46 14.35
C PRO A 190 -10.47 -2.81 13.14
N VAL A 191 -9.68 -2.43 12.12
CA VAL A 191 -10.19 -1.90 10.86
C VAL A 191 -11.01 -2.95 10.11
N VAL A 192 -10.47 -4.17 9.96
CA VAL A 192 -11.17 -5.28 9.30
C VAL A 192 -12.50 -5.60 9.99
N VAL A 193 -12.51 -5.66 11.32
CA VAL A 193 -13.74 -5.89 12.10
C VAL A 193 -14.77 -4.78 11.84
N LYS A 194 -14.34 -3.51 11.94
CA LYS A 194 -15.22 -2.37 11.68
C LYS A 194 -15.75 -2.39 10.23
N MET A 195 -14.94 -2.79 9.26
CA MET A 195 -15.37 -2.94 7.86
C MET A 195 -16.39 -4.06 7.67
N PHE A 196 -16.27 -5.19 8.37
CA PHE A 196 -17.28 -6.25 8.34
C PHE A 196 -18.61 -5.80 8.94
N SER A 197 -18.60 -4.91 9.94
CA SER A 197 -19.82 -4.33 10.52
C SER A 197 -20.55 -3.37 9.58
N SER A 198 -19.90 -2.93 8.49
CA SER A 198 -20.52 -2.07 7.47
C SER A 198 -21.66 -2.77 6.71
N THR A 199 -22.73 -2.04 6.47
CA THR A 199 -23.84 -2.49 5.62
C THR A 199 -23.51 -2.41 4.13
N ASP A 200 -22.42 -1.73 3.75
CA ASP A 200 -21.95 -1.57 2.37
C ASP A 200 -21.65 -2.92 1.71
N ARG A 201 -22.42 -3.24 0.67
CA ARG A 201 -22.27 -4.44 -0.15
C ARG A 201 -20.94 -4.50 -0.89
N ALA A 202 -20.42 -3.37 -1.36
CA ALA A 202 -19.14 -3.31 -2.08
C ALA A 202 -17.96 -3.59 -1.13
N MET A 203 -18.02 -3.07 0.10
CA MET A 203 -17.07 -3.40 1.15
C MET A 203 -17.12 -4.88 1.52
N ARG A 204 -18.33 -5.43 1.74
CA ARG A 204 -18.52 -6.84 2.08
C ARG A 204 -17.92 -7.78 1.04
N ILE A 205 -18.25 -7.61 -0.24
CA ILE A 205 -17.73 -8.51 -1.28
C ILE A 205 -16.21 -8.43 -1.39
N ARG A 206 -15.62 -7.23 -1.28
CA ARG A 206 -14.15 -7.06 -1.31
C ARG A 206 -13.46 -7.71 -0.12
N LEU A 207 -14.01 -7.57 1.09
CA LEU A 207 -13.48 -8.26 2.28
C LEU A 207 -13.47 -9.78 2.09
N LEU A 208 -14.57 -10.33 1.58
CA LEU A 208 -14.69 -11.77 1.32
C LEU A 208 -13.74 -12.24 0.20
N GLN A 209 -13.49 -11.41 -0.82
CA GLN A 209 -12.53 -11.70 -1.90
C GLN A 209 -11.07 -11.65 -1.44
N GLN A 210 -10.77 -10.86 -0.40
CA GLN A 210 -9.40 -10.63 0.09
C GLN A 210 -9.13 -11.38 1.40
N MET A 211 -10.04 -12.27 1.82
CA MET A 211 -9.97 -12.97 3.11
C MET A 211 -8.67 -13.74 3.32
N GLU A 212 -8.13 -14.34 2.24
CA GLU A 212 -6.85 -15.06 2.27
C GLU A 212 -5.67 -14.21 2.75
N HIS A 213 -5.72 -12.89 2.59
CA HIS A 213 -4.64 -11.99 3.00
C HIS A 213 -4.61 -11.71 4.51
N PHE A 214 -5.74 -11.87 5.21
CA PHE A 214 -5.83 -11.51 6.63
C PHE A 214 -6.32 -12.63 7.55
N ILE A 215 -6.84 -13.74 7.01
CA ILE A 215 -7.41 -14.84 7.83
C ILE A 215 -6.43 -15.41 8.86
N GLN A 216 -5.14 -15.48 8.53
CA GLN A 216 -4.12 -16.00 9.45
C GLN A 216 -3.96 -15.14 10.72
N TYR A 217 -4.27 -13.84 10.61
CA TYR A 217 -4.23 -12.89 11.72
C TYR A 217 -5.58 -12.80 12.47
N LEU A 218 -6.58 -13.60 12.12
CA LEU A 218 -7.83 -13.62 12.86
C LEU A 218 -7.81 -14.75 13.90
N ASN A 219 -7.99 -14.40 15.18
CA ASN A 219 -8.21 -15.39 16.22
C ASN A 219 -9.67 -15.87 16.21
N GLU A 220 -9.93 -17.04 16.80
CA GLU A 220 -11.26 -17.68 16.81
C GLU A 220 -12.32 -16.80 17.49
N SER A 221 -11.96 -16.09 18.57
CA SER A 221 -12.89 -15.19 19.27
C SER A 221 -13.37 -14.06 18.35
N THR A 222 -12.46 -13.38 17.66
CA THR A 222 -12.78 -12.32 16.69
C THR A 222 -13.62 -12.88 15.54
N VAL A 223 -13.26 -14.06 15.01
CA VAL A 223 -14.04 -14.70 13.94
C VAL A 223 -15.48 -14.96 14.40
N ASN A 224 -15.68 -15.62 15.54
CA ASN A 224 -17.00 -16.05 15.98
C ASN A 224 -17.89 -14.91 16.48
N ASN A 225 -17.31 -13.95 17.19
CA ASN A 225 -18.07 -12.92 17.90
C ASN A 225 -18.24 -11.64 17.10
N GLN A 226 -17.30 -11.32 16.20
CA GLN A 226 -17.23 -10.01 15.55
C GLN A 226 -17.29 -10.07 14.02
N ILE A 227 -16.91 -11.18 13.38
CA ILE A 227 -16.89 -11.28 11.91
C ILE A 227 -18.04 -12.13 11.39
N PHE A 228 -18.18 -13.36 11.88
CA PHE A 228 -19.16 -14.32 11.39
C PHE A 228 -20.61 -13.81 11.44
N PRO A 229 -21.06 -13.10 12.49
CA PRO A 229 -22.41 -12.52 12.52
C PRO A 229 -22.68 -11.57 11.35
N HIS A 230 -21.66 -10.87 10.86
CA HIS A 230 -21.80 -10.00 9.69
C HIS A 230 -21.72 -10.77 8.38
N VAL A 231 -20.85 -11.80 8.29
CA VAL A 231 -20.71 -12.66 7.11
C VAL A 231 -22.01 -13.40 6.79
N VAL A 232 -22.77 -13.81 7.81
CA VAL A 232 -24.06 -14.50 7.68
C VAL A 232 -25.04 -13.78 6.74
N HIS A 233 -25.09 -12.45 6.77
CA HIS A 233 -25.95 -11.65 5.90
C HIS A 233 -25.66 -11.86 4.41
N GLY A 234 -24.42 -12.23 4.07
CA GLY A 234 -24.00 -12.54 2.70
C GLY A 234 -24.73 -13.75 2.10
N PHE A 235 -25.20 -14.71 2.91
CA PHE A 235 -25.95 -15.88 2.42
C PHE A 235 -27.40 -15.57 2.00
N THR A 236 -27.91 -14.38 2.33
CA THR A 236 -29.24 -13.89 1.95
C THR A 236 -29.20 -12.70 1.00
N ASP A 237 -28.01 -12.26 0.58
CA ASP A 237 -27.90 -11.04 -0.21
C ASP A 237 -28.61 -11.19 -1.57
N THR A 238 -29.26 -10.11 -2.02
CA THR A 238 -29.95 -10.10 -3.31
C THR A 238 -28.99 -10.24 -4.47
N ASN A 239 -27.73 -9.82 -4.32
CA ASN A 239 -26.69 -9.97 -5.33
C ASN A 239 -26.09 -11.40 -5.30
N PRO A 240 -26.23 -12.20 -6.38
CA PRO A 240 -25.68 -13.55 -6.45
C PRO A 240 -24.17 -13.64 -6.22
N ALA A 241 -23.40 -12.64 -6.67
CA ALA A 241 -21.96 -12.64 -6.52
C ALA A 241 -21.53 -12.56 -5.04
N ILE A 242 -22.30 -11.83 -4.22
CA ILE A 242 -22.07 -11.77 -2.77
C ILE A 242 -22.36 -13.12 -2.14
N ARG A 243 -23.49 -13.75 -2.48
CA ARG A 243 -23.85 -15.07 -1.96
C ARG A 243 -22.79 -16.12 -2.32
N GLU A 244 -22.37 -16.14 -3.58
CA GLU A 244 -21.34 -17.05 -4.07
C GLU A 244 -20.01 -16.87 -3.33
N GLN A 245 -19.54 -15.62 -3.19
CA GLN A 245 -18.29 -15.33 -2.50
C GLN A 245 -18.39 -15.64 -0.99
N THR A 246 -19.55 -15.43 -0.38
CA THR A 246 -19.81 -15.80 1.02
C THR A 246 -19.64 -17.30 1.22
N VAL A 247 -20.19 -18.12 0.32
CA VAL A 247 -20.02 -19.59 0.33
C VAL A 247 -18.55 -19.96 0.18
N LYS A 248 -17.84 -19.40 -0.80
CA LYS A 248 -16.41 -19.69 -1.03
C LYS A 248 -15.54 -19.38 0.20
N SER A 249 -15.84 -18.27 0.88
CA SER A 249 -15.09 -17.82 2.07
C SER A 249 -15.22 -18.78 3.26
N MET A 250 -16.25 -19.64 3.29
CA MET A 250 -16.41 -20.62 4.37
C MET A 250 -15.31 -21.66 4.40
N LEU A 251 -14.62 -21.90 3.28
CA LEU A 251 -13.44 -22.79 3.27
C LEU A 251 -12.33 -22.27 4.19
N LEU A 252 -12.19 -20.95 4.30
CA LEU A 252 -11.19 -20.29 5.13
C LEU A 252 -11.67 -20.07 6.57
N LEU A 253 -12.97 -19.83 6.75
CA LEU A 253 -13.56 -19.55 8.07
C LEU A 253 -13.88 -20.80 8.87
N ALA A 254 -14.30 -21.90 8.24
CA ALA A 254 -14.74 -23.11 8.93
C ALA A 254 -13.76 -23.63 10.00
N PRO A 255 -12.42 -23.63 9.79
CA PRO A 255 -11.46 -24.07 10.81
C PRO A 255 -11.45 -23.20 12.08
N LYS A 256 -11.98 -21.97 12.01
CA LYS A 256 -11.99 -20.99 13.12
C LYS A 256 -13.39 -20.79 13.71
N LEU A 257 -14.41 -21.49 13.21
CA LEU A 257 -15.77 -21.40 13.74
C LEU A 257 -15.95 -22.34 14.94
N ASN A 258 -16.64 -21.85 15.96
CA ASN A 258 -17.07 -22.66 17.10
C ASN A 258 -18.23 -23.59 16.70
N ASP A 259 -18.56 -24.53 17.59
CA ASP A 259 -19.59 -25.54 17.32
C ASP A 259 -20.96 -24.95 16.97
N ALA A 260 -21.38 -23.89 17.66
CA ALA A 260 -22.67 -23.25 17.41
C ALA A 260 -22.74 -22.62 16.01
N ASN A 261 -21.72 -21.85 15.63
CA ASN A 261 -21.66 -21.21 14.33
C ASN A 261 -21.49 -22.21 13.19
N LEU A 262 -20.64 -23.22 13.38
CA LEU A 262 -20.32 -24.21 12.34
C LEU A 262 -21.42 -25.25 12.15
N ASN A 263 -21.86 -25.92 13.23
CA ASN A 263 -22.75 -27.09 13.12
C ASN A 263 -24.24 -26.71 13.14
N VAL A 264 -24.59 -25.51 13.60
CA VAL A 264 -25.98 -25.05 13.66
C VAL A 264 -26.22 -23.95 12.65
N GLU A 265 -25.57 -22.80 12.79
CA GLU A 265 -25.93 -21.61 12.01
C GLU A 265 -25.53 -21.73 10.54
N LEU A 266 -24.28 -22.09 10.24
CA LEU A 266 -23.83 -22.29 8.88
C LEU A 266 -24.64 -23.36 8.15
N MET A 267 -24.99 -24.45 8.84
CA MET A 267 -25.75 -25.56 8.25
C MET A 267 -27.16 -25.12 7.83
N LYS A 268 -27.83 -24.25 8.59
CA LYS A 268 -29.12 -23.67 8.21
C LYS A 268 -29.00 -22.87 6.90
N HIS A 269 -27.95 -22.05 6.77
CA HIS A 269 -27.73 -21.25 5.56
C HIS A 269 -27.41 -22.11 4.35
N PHE A 270 -26.56 -23.13 4.50
CA PHE A 270 -26.22 -24.05 3.42
C PHE A 270 -27.44 -24.84 2.94
N ALA A 271 -28.26 -25.36 3.86
CA ALA A 271 -29.49 -26.06 3.51
C ALA A 271 -30.47 -25.16 2.75
N ARG A 272 -30.60 -23.89 3.18
CA ARG A 272 -31.45 -22.90 2.49
C ARG A 272 -30.93 -22.61 1.09
N LEU A 273 -29.64 -22.34 0.92
CA LEU A 273 -29.04 -22.06 -0.39
C LEU A 273 -29.21 -23.25 -1.34
N GLN A 274 -28.91 -24.46 -0.88
CA GLN A 274 -29.09 -25.67 -1.70
C GLN A 274 -30.53 -25.88 -2.17
N THR A 275 -31.53 -25.41 -1.42
CA THR A 275 -32.95 -25.68 -1.72
C THR A 275 -33.63 -24.51 -2.44
N LYS A 276 -33.30 -23.27 -2.05
CA LYS A 276 -34.06 -22.07 -2.43
C LYS A 276 -33.28 -21.07 -3.28
N ASP A 277 -31.96 -21.22 -3.42
CA ASP A 277 -31.20 -20.30 -4.27
C ASP A 277 -31.59 -20.52 -5.74
N ASP A 278 -31.86 -19.43 -6.44
CA ASP A 278 -32.26 -19.41 -7.84
C ASP A 278 -31.10 -19.80 -8.76
N GLN A 279 -29.85 -19.56 -8.33
CA GLN A 279 -28.65 -19.80 -9.13
C GLN A 279 -28.11 -21.22 -8.95
N GLY A 280 -28.22 -22.03 -10.01
CA GLY A 280 -27.67 -23.40 -10.05
C GLY A 280 -26.20 -23.51 -9.63
N PRO A 281 -25.30 -22.63 -10.11
CA PRO A 281 -23.90 -22.63 -9.68
C PRO A 281 -23.71 -22.43 -8.17
N ILE A 282 -24.52 -21.59 -7.52
CA ILE A 282 -24.44 -21.35 -6.07
C ILE A 282 -24.87 -22.61 -5.31
N ARG A 283 -25.95 -23.28 -5.74
CA ARG A 283 -26.38 -24.57 -5.15
C ARG A 283 -25.28 -25.64 -5.26
N CYS A 284 -24.62 -25.73 -6.42
CA CYS A 284 -23.51 -26.63 -6.65
C CYS A 284 -22.32 -26.31 -5.74
N ASN A 285 -21.87 -25.05 -5.75
CA ASN A 285 -20.73 -24.58 -4.94
C ASN A 285 -20.99 -24.76 -3.44
N THR A 286 -22.23 -24.58 -2.97
CA THR A 286 -22.60 -24.84 -1.57
C THR A 286 -22.40 -26.30 -1.20
N THR A 287 -22.79 -27.22 -2.09
CA THR A 287 -22.59 -28.67 -1.90
C THR A 287 -21.12 -29.03 -1.88
N VAL A 288 -20.33 -28.48 -2.80
CA VAL A 288 -18.88 -28.70 -2.85
C VAL A 288 -18.20 -28.15 -1.60
N CYS A 289 -18.57 -26.94 -1.18
CA CYS A 289 -18.02 -26.31 0.03
C CYS A 289 -18.34 -27.15 1.28
N LEU A 290 -19.59 -27.61 1.43
CA LEU A 290 -19.99 -28.49 2.52
C LEU A 290 -19.15 -29.77 2.58
N GLY A 291 -18.90 -30.40 1.42
CA GLY A 291 -18.03 -31.57 1.34
C GLY A 291 -16.60 -31.27 1.81
N LYS A 292 -16.04 -30.12 1.39
CA LYS A 292 -14.68 -29.70 1.76
C LYS A 292 -14.52 -29.35 3.24
N ILE A 293 -15.53 -28.77 3.88
CA ILE A 293 -15.48 -28.43 5.31
C ILE A 293 -15.96 -29.56 6.23
N SER A 294 -16.35 -30.70 5.66
CA SER A 294 -17.00 -31.78 6.40
C SER A 294 -16.16 -32.35 7.54
N SER A 295 -14.83 -32.32 7.43
CA SER A 295 -13.89 -32.75 8.46
C SER A 295 -13.96 -31.92 9.75
N TYR A 296 -14.44 -30.68 9.67
CA TYR A 296 -14.63 -29.79 10.81
C TYR A 296 -15.99 -29.98 11.50
N LEU A 297 -16.96 -30.63 10.85
CA LEU A 297 -18.28 -30.89 11.42
C LEU A 297 -18.20 -31.99 12.48
N ASN A 298 -19.01 -31.88 13.53
CA ASN A 298 -19.15 -32.95 14.51
C ASN A 298 -19.81 -34.20 13.88
N VAL A 299 -19.55 -35.37 14.45
CA VAL A 299 -19.94 -36.67 13.88
C VAL A 299 -21.44 -36.77 13.59
N ASN A 300 -22.27 -36.35 14.54
CA ASN A 300 -23.73 -36.40 14.44
C ASN A 300 -24.28 -35.50 13.32
N THR A 301 -23.71 -34.31 13.15
CA THR A 301 -24.15 -33.36 12.12
C THR A 301 -23.62 -33.76 10.75
N ARG A 302 -22.37 -34.23 10.69
CA ARG A 302 -21.67 -34.60 9.46
C ARG A 302 -22.47 -35.60 8.62
N GLN A 303 -22.83 -36.75 9.19
CA GLN A 303 -23.55 -37.78 8.44
C GLN A 303 -24.90 -37.28 7.93
N ARG A 304 -25.70 -36.70 8.83
CA ARG A 304 -27.05 -36.20 8.51
C ARG A 304 -27.04 -35.14 7.41
N VAL A 305 -26.16 -34.15 7.53
CA VAL A 305 -26.11 -33.01 6.61
C VAL A 305 -25.53 -33.43 5.25
N LEU A 306 -24.48 -34.25 5.23
CA LEU A 306 -23.88 -34.71 3.96
C LEU A 306 -24.84 -35.59 3.15
N ILE A 307 -25.49 -36.57 3.78
CA ILE A 307 -26.46 -37.43 3.09
C ILE A 307 -27.59 -36.57 2.50
N SER A 308 -28.14 -35.66 3.29
CA SER A 308 -29.22 -34.78 2.84
C SER A 308 -28.78 -33.86 1.70
N ALA A 309 -27.59 -33.26 1.80
CA ALA A 309 -27.03 -32.37 0.80
C ALA A 309 -26.76 -33.07 -0.53
N PHE A 310 -26.09 -34.23 -0.51
CA PHE A 310 -25.76 -34.96 -1.74
C PHE A 310 -27.00 -35.56 -2.41
N ALA A 311 -27.99 -36.03 -1.62
CA ALA A 311 -29.28 -36.46 -2.16
C ALA A 311 -30.04 -35.33 -2.88
N ARG A 312 -29.94 -34.08 -2.40
CA ARG A 312 -30.51 -32.91 -3.11
C ARG A 312 -29.71 -32.56 -4.36
N ALA A 313 -28.39 -32.57 -4.27
CA ALA A 313 -27.52 -32.22 -5.38
C ALA A 313 -27.66 -33.15 -6.59
N THR A 314 -27.89 -34.45 -6.35
CA THR A 314 -28.16 -35.42 -7.42
C THR A 314 -29.49 -35.14 -8.12
N LYS A 315 -30.56 -34.78 -7.39
CA LYS A 315 -31.85 -34.39 -7.99
C LYS A 315 -31.73 -33.14 -8.88
N HIS A 316 -30.95 -32.14 -8.48
CA HIS A 316 -30.78 -30.92 -9.28
C HIS A 316 -30.06 -31.12 -10.62
N ARG A 317 -29.18 -32.13 -10.75
CA ARG A 317 -28.55 -32.46 -12.04
C ARG A 317 -29.56 -32.99 -13.06
N TYR A 318 -30.62 -33.65 -12.60
CA TYR A 318 -31.69 -34.13 -13.48
C TYR A 318 -32.56 -32.99 -14.03
N ASP A 319 -32.81 -31.92 -13.28
CA ASP A 319 -33.63 -30.80 -13.76
C ASP A 319 -32.95 -30.03 -14.92
N THR A 320 -31.63 -29.86 -14.88
CA THR A 320 -30.88 -29.26 -16.02
C THR A 320 -30.94 -30.14 -17.28
N SER A 321 -31.10 -31.45 -17.14
CA SER A 321 -31.19 -32.37 -18.30
C SER A 321 -32.60 -32.44 -18.92
N ARG A 322 -33.65 -32.05 -18.20
CA ARG A 322 -35.02 -31.99 -18.75
C ARG A 322 -35.28 -30.73 -19.58
N GLY A 323 -34.49 -29.67 -19.40
CA GLY A 323 -34.58 -28.43 -20.19
C GLY A 323 -33.88 -28.48 -21.55
N ALA A 324 -33.11 -29.55 -21.85
CA ALA A 324 -32.33 -29.68 -23.09
C ALA A 324 -32.93 -30.71 -24.08
N GLY A 325 -34.14 -31.21 -23.82
CA GLY A 325 -34.78 -32.28 -24.61
C GLY A 325 -36.07 -31.87 -25.33
N GLY A 326 -36.26 -30.58 -25.61
CA GLY A 326 -37.48 -30.07 -26.25
C GLY A 326 -37.21 -28.87 -27.14
N VAL A 327 -36.55 -29.11 -28.28
CA VAL A 327 -36.76 -28.38 -29.55
C VAL A 327 -36.71 -29.41 -30.66
#